data_AF-A0A438GR34-F1
#
_entry.id   AF-A0A438GR34-F1
#
_cell.length_a   1.000
_cell.length_b   1.000
_cell.length_c   1.000
_cell.angle_alpha   90.00
_cell.angle_beta   90.00
_cell.angle_gamma   90.00
#
_symmetry.space_group_name_H-M   'P 1'
#
loop_
_entity.id
_entity.type
_entity.pdbx_description
1 polymer ?
#
loop_
_entity_poly.entity_id
_entity_poly.type
_entity_poly.pdbx_seq_one_letter_code
_entity_poly.pdbx_strand_id
1 'polypeptide(L)'
;MDVKTAFLNGNLEEEVDMKQPKGFSSSGDEHLACKLKKSIYGLKQASRQWYLKFHDVISSFGFMENIMDQCIYQKISGSMSQETYINKVLERFQMKDCSPSIAPIIKGNRFNLNQCPKNDPEREQMKNIPYASVVGSLMYAQVYTRLDIAFVVGILGRYQSNPGIDHWKVAKKVMKYLQGTKDYMLMYRWTDNLEVIGYSNSDYAGYIDSQK
;
A
#
# COMPACT_ATOMS: atom_id res chain seq x y z
N MET A 1 -17.94 -2.19 -8.45
CA MET A 1 -17.47 -2.05 -9.85
C MET A 1 -18.70 -1.87 -10.72
N ASP A 2 -18.65 -0.97 -11.71
CA ASP A 2 -19.73 -0.84 -12.69
C ASP A 2 -19.32 -1.52 -14.00
N VAL A 3 -20.09 -2.51 -14.45
CA VAL A 3 -19.82 -3.29 -15.66
C VAL A 3 -20.88 -2.98 -16.70
N LYS A 4 -20.44 -2.43 -17.84
CA LYS A 4 -21.33 -2.15 -18.96
C LYS A 4 -22.02 -3.43 -19.42
N THR A 5 -23.36 -3.38 -19.52
CA THR A 5 -24.18 -4.50 -20.01
C THR A 5 -23.99 -5.81 -19.25
N ALA A 6 -23.79 -5.75 -17.93
CA ALA A 6 -23.51 -6.91 -17.05
C ALA A 6 -24.39 -8.14 -17.35
N PHE A 7 -25.72 -7.96 -17.40
CA PHE A 7 -26.64 -9.07 -17.63
C PHE A 7 -26.57 -9.68 -19.03
N LEU A 8 -26.00 -8.99 -20.02
CA LEU A 8 -25.82 -9.54 -21.36
C LEU A 8 -24.62 -10.49 -21.48
N ASN A 9 -23.84 -10.61 -20.40
CA ASN A 9 -22.65 -11.48 -20.36
C ASN A 9 -22.91 -12.84 -19.71
N GLY A 10 -24.05 -13.01 -19.01
CA GLY A 10 -24.44 -14.29 -18.43
C GLY A 10 -24.84 -15.30 -19.51
N ASN A 11 -24.34 -16.52 -19.41
CA ASN A 11 -24.77 -17.62 -20.27
C ASN A 11 -26.10 -18.17 -19.74
N LEU A 12 -27.00 -18.61 -20.63
CA LEU A 12 -28.21 -19.29 -20.22
C LEU A 12 -27.99 -20.80 -20.24
N GLU A 13 -28.20 -21.45 -19.10
CA GLU A 13 -28.23 -22.92 -18.99
C GLU A 13 -29.59 -23.50 -19.40
N GLU A 14 -30.65 -22.71 -19.20
CA GLU A 14 -32.03 -23.06 -19.56
C GLU A 14 -32.35 -22.64 -21.00
N GLU A 15 -33.24 -23.39 -21.66
CA GLU A 15 -33.79 -23.00 -22.95
C GLU A 15 -34.86 -21.92 -22.74
N VAL A 16 -34.57 -20.71 -23.25
CA VAL A 16 -35.46 -19.56 -23.16
C VAL A 16 -35.67 -19.00 -24.54
N ASP A 17 -36.92 -19.00 -24.98
CA ASP A 17 -37.33 -18.38 -26.22
C ASP A 17 -38.02 -17.05 -25.97
N MET A 18 -37.82 -16.10 -26.88
CA MET A 18 -38.51 -14.82 -26.87
C MET A 18 -39.26 -14.60 -28.18
N LYS A 19 -40.36 -13.86 -28.11
CA LYS A 19 -41.04 -13.38 -29.30
C LYS A 19 -40.08 -12.53 -30.13
N GLN A 20 -40.17 -12.66 -31.45
CA GLN A 20 -39.36 -11.86 -32.35
C GLN A 20 -39.56 -10.35 -32.11
N PRO A 21 -38.48 -9.55 -32.12
CA PRO A 21 -38.57 -8.10 -31.99
C PRO A 21 -39.26 -7.49 -33.21
N LYS A 22 -39.91 -6.33 -33.01
CA LYS A 22 -40.61 -5.61 -34.08
C LYS A 22 -39.65 -5.28 -35.21
N GLY A 23 -40.03 -5.61 -36.45
CA GLY A 23 -39.22 -5.39 -37.65
C GLY A 23 -38.24 -6.51 -38.00
N PHE A 24 -38.18 -7.59 -37.21
CA PHE A 24 -37.35 -8.77 -37.51
C PHE A 24 -38.07 -9.83 -38.36
N SER A 25 -39.39 -9.95 -38.20
CA SER A 25 -40.20 -10.96 -38.89
C SER A 25 -40.32 -10.66 -40.38
N SER A 26 -40.04 -11.67 -41.22
CA SER A 26 -40.37 -11.65 -42.65
C SER A 26 -41.76 -12.25 -42.89
N SER A 27 -42.38 -11.94 -44.03
CA SER A 27 -43.71 -12.48 -44.39
C SER A 27 -43.66 -14.01 -44.41
N GLY A 28 -44.39 -14.66 -43.49
CA GLY A 28 -44.42 -16.12 -43.30
C GLY A 28 -43.74 -16.63 -42.01
N ASP A 29 -42.82 -15.85 -41.43
CA ASP A 29 -42.00 -16.28 -40.29
C ASP A 29 -42.51 -15.77 -38.93
N GLU A 30 -43.70 -15.18 -38.89
CA GLU A 30 -44.28 -14.55 -37.69
C GLU A 30 -44.49 -15.52 -36.52
N HIS A 31 -44.60 -16.83 -36.82
CA HIS A 31 -44.82 -17.89 -35.84
C HIS A 31 -43.51 -18.38 -35.17
N LEU A 32 -42.34 -18.03 -35.70
CA LEU A 32 -41.06 -18.46 -35.14
C LEU A 32 -40.70 -17.64 -33.89
N ALA A 33 -39.89 -18.23 -33.00
CA ALA A 33 -39.37 -17.56 -31.82
C ALA A 33 -37.83 -17.49 -31.84
N CYS A 34 -37.24 -16.55 -31.11
CA CYS A 34 -35.80 -16.42 -30.99
C CYS A 34 -35.30 -17.14 -29.73
N LYS A 35 -34.43 -18.14 -29.89
CA LYS A 35 -33.73 -18.77 -28.78
C LYS A 35 -32.64 -17.87 -28.22
N LEU A 36 -32.72 -17.55 -26.94
CA LEU A 36 -31.72 -16.76 -26.25
C LEU A 36 -30.51 -17.60 -25.88
N LYS A 37 -29.33 -17.17 -26.33
CA LYS A 37 -28.03 -17.78 -25.95
C LYS A 37 -27.40 -17.14 -24.70
N LYS A 38 -27.80 -15.91 -24.39
CA LYS A 38 -27.31 -15.12 -23.26
C LYS A 38 -28.47 -14.49 -22.51
N SER A 39 -28.28 -14.19 -21.23
CA SER A 39 -29.29 -13.50 -20.46
C SER A 39 -29.51 -12.08 -20.99
N ILE A 40 -30.74 -11.59 -20.85
CA ILE A 40 -31.13 -10.22 -21.19
C ILE A 40 -31.79 -9.57 -19.98
N TYR A 41 -31.90 -8.24 -20.00
CA TYR A 41 -32.61 -7.48 -18.98
C TYR A 41 -34.07 -7.97 -18.87
N GLY A 42 -34.56 -8.10 -17.64
CA GLY A 42 -35.93 -8.54 -17.34
C GLY A 42 -36.10 -10.06 -17.17
N LEU A 43 -35.10 -10.88 -17.49
CA LEU A 43 -35.14 -12.30 -17.12
C LEU A 43 -34.88 -12.48 -15.63
N LYS A 44 -35.71 -13.28 -14.95
CA LYS A 44 -35.59 -13.59 -13.51
C LYS A 44 -34.21 -14.18 -13.14
N GLN A 45 -33.59 -14.91 -14.06
CA GLN A 45 -32.30 -15.57 -13.89
C GLN A 45 -31.10 -14.72 -14.32
N ALA A 46 -31.32 -13.54 -14.93
CA ALA A 46 -30.23 -12.71 -15.48
C ALA A 46 -29.19 -12.34 -14.42
N SER A 47 -29.65 -11.94 -13.21
CA SER A 47 -28.76 -11.59 -12.11
C SER A 47 -27.91 -12.77 -11.64
N ARG A 48 -28.51 -13.97 -11.54
CA ARG A 48 -27.80 -15.20 -11.16
C ARG A 48 -26.74 -15.58 -12.20
N GLN A 49 -27.12 -15.59 -13.48
CA GLN A 49 -26.19 -15.96 -14.56
C GLN A 49 -25.04 -14.96 -14.70
N TRP A 50 -25.30 -13.69 -14.42
CA TRP A 50 -24.24 -12.71 -14.29
C TRP A 50 -23.33 -12.98 -13.10
N TYR A 51 -23.88 -13.26 -11.90
CA TYR A 51 -23.07 -13.58 -10.71
C TYR A 51 -22.16 -14.79 -10.97
N LEU A 52 -22.68 -15.89 -11.51
CA LEU A 52 -21.87 -17.08 -11.83
C LEU A 52 -20.74 -16.74 -12.81
N LYS A 53 -21.06 -16.02 -13.89
CA LYS A 53 -20.06 -15.61 -14.87
C LYS A 53 -18.99 -14.70 -14.25
N PHE A 54 -19.40 -13.76 -13.40
CA PHE A 54 -18.51 -12.84 -12.71
C PHE A 54 -17.60 -13.59 -11.71
N HIS A 55 -18.17 -14.49 -10.90
CA HIS A 55 -17.44 -15.32 -9.97
C HIS A 55 -16.33 -16.10 -10.67
N ASP A 56 -16.66 -16.86 -11.72
CA ASP A 56 -15.67 -17.67 -12.46
C ASP A 56 -14.52 -16.81 -13.01
N VAL A 57 -14.86 -15.65 -13.60
CA VAL A 57 -13.88 -14.73 -14.17
C VAL A 57 -12.99 -14.14 -13.09
N ILE A 58 -13.56 -13.62 -12.02
CA ILE A 58 -12.82 -12.97 -10.94
C ILE A 58 -11.95 -13.97 -10.17
N SER A 59 -12.48 -15.17 -9.88
CA SER A 59 -11.74 -16.29 -9.30
C SER A 59 -10.57 -16.72 -10.19
N SER A 60 -10.76 -16.77 -11.52
CA SER A 60 -9.66 -17.08 -12.46
C SER A 60 -8.52 -16.04 -12.45
N PHE A 61 -8.81 -14.80 -12.04
CA PHE A 61 -7.79 -13.77 -11.84
C PHE A 61 -7.12 -13.83 -10.45
N GLY A 62 -7.41 -14.85 -9.64
CA GLY A 62 -6.82 -15.09 -8.33
C GLY A 62 -7.41 -14.27 -7.20
N PHE A 63 -8.63 -13.75 -7.37
CA PHE A 63 -9.40 -13.19 -6.27
C PHE A 63 -10.12 -14.32 -5.52
N MET A 64 -10.26 -14.17 -4.21
CA MET A 64 -11.02 -15.06 -3.35
C MET A 64 -12.29 -14.36 -2.87
N GLU A 65 -13.41 -15.07 -2.92
CA GLU A 65 -14.68 -14.60 -2.38
C GLU A 65 -14.63 -14.54 -0.85
N ASN A 66 -15.20 -13.49 -0.26
CA ASN A 66 -15.28 -13.35 1.17
C ASN A 66 -16.38 -14.27 1.73
N ILE A 67 -16.04 -15.10 2.71
CA ILE A 67 -16.95 -16.10 3.31
C ILE A 67 -18.12 -15.43 4.04
N MET A 68 -17.89 -14.24 4.62
CA MET A 68 -18.92 -13.49 5.36
C MET A 68 -19.82 -12.68 4.42
N ASP A 69 -19.29 -12.27 3.26
CA ASP A 69 -20.03 -11.50 2.28
C ASP A 69 -19.66 -11.91 0.85
N GLN A 70 -20.51 -12.76 0.24
CA GLN A 70 -20.31 -13.35 -1.09
C GLN A 70 -20.33 -12.31 -2.24
N CYS A 71 -20.69 -11.05 -1.97
CA CYS A 71 -20.56 -9.99 -2.97
C CYS A 71 -19.20 -9.27 -2.94
N ILE A 72 -18.31 -9.65 -2.01
CA ILE A 72 -16.97 -9.10 -1.86
C ILE A 72 -15.91 -10.11 -2.33
N TYR A 73 -15.03 -9.65 -3.23
CA TYR A 73 -13.89 -10.42 -3.73
C TYR A 73 -12.59 -9.70 -3.38
N GLN A 74 -11.64 -10.44 -2.83
CA GLN A 74 -10.36 -9.90 -2.38
C GLN A 74 -9.21 -10.70 -2.98
N LYS A 75 -8.22 -10.01 -3.53
CA LYS A 75 -6.97 -10.62 -3.99
C LYS A 75 -5.85 -10.21 -3.05
N ILE A 76 -5.45 -11.12 -2.17
CA ILE A 76 -4.32 -10.90 -1.26
C ILE A 76 -3.10 -11.56 -1.89
N SER A 77 -2.47 -10.84 -2.83
CA SER A 77 -1.15 -11.21 -3.36
C SER A 77 -0.38 -9.92 -3.63
N GLY A 78 0.22 -9.36 -2.60
CA GLY A 78 0.95 -8.10 -2.71
C GLY A 78 2.17 -8.09 -1.81
N SER A 79 3.32 -7.90 -2.43
CA SER A 79 4.48 -7.32 -1.77
C SER A 79 4.41 -5.80 -1.94
N MET A 80 4.36 -5.05 -0.84
CA MET A 80 4.47 -3.59 -0.92
C MET A 80 5.95 -3.21 -0.75
N SER A 81 6.58 -2.85 -1.86
CA SER A 81 7.97 -2.37 -1.90
C SER A 81 8.03 -0.86 -2.18
N GLN A 82 8.98 -0.19 -1.55
CA GLN A 82 9.33 1.21 -1.84
C GLN A 82 10.77 1.33 -2.36
N GLU A 83 11.36 0.27 -2.91
CA GLU A 83 12.74 0.27 -3.39
C GLU A 83 13.02 1.45 -4.34
N THR A 84 12.17 1.67 -5.35
CA THR A 84 12.30 2.78 -6.30
C THR A 84 12.27 4.14 -5.61
N TYR A 85 11.43 4.30 -4.58
CA TYR A 85 11.36 5.54 -3.81
C TYR A 85 12.62 5.72 -2.97
N ILE A 86 13.06 4.68 -2.27
CA ILE A 86 14.27 4.69 -1.44
C ILE A 86 15.49 5.04 -2.31
N ASN A 87 15.64 4.43 -3.49
CA ASN A 87 16.71 4.76 -4.43
C ASN A 87 16.68 6.25 -4.84
N LYS A 88 15.50 6.81 -5.16
CA LYS A 88 15.36 8.25 -5.49
C LYS A 88 15.74 9.16 -4.33
N VAL A 89 15.40 8.79 -3.09
CA VAL A 89 15.77 9.54 -1.89
C VAL A 89 17.29 9.50 -1.70
N LEU A 90 17.90 8.32 -1.82
CA LEU A 90 19.35 8.16 -1.70
C LEU A 90 20.12 8.96 -2.76
N GLU A 91 19.65 8.95 -4.00
CA GLU A 91 20.21 9.78 -5.07
C GLU A 91 20.09 11.27 -4.76
N ARG A 92 18.90 11.73 -4.35
CA ARG A 92 18.65 13.14 -4.01
C ARG A 92 19.59 13.68 -2.93
N PHE A 93 19.94 12.87 -1.94
CA PHE A 93 20.78 13.28 -0.82
C PHE A 93 22.25 12.82 -0.95
N GLN A 94 22.69 12.42 -2.15
CA GLN A 94 24.07 11.99 -2.45
C GLN A 94 24.53 10.79 -1.58
N MET A 95 23.63 9.84 -1.35
CA MET A 95 23.85 8.65 -0.52
C MET A 95 23.76 7.33 -1.31
N LYS A 96 23.64 7.37 -2.64
CA LYS A 96 23.52 6.17 -3.49
C LYS A 96 24.65 5.17 -3.31
N ASP A 97 25.88 5.66 -3.13
CA ASP A 97 27.10 4.85 -3.02
C ASP A 97 27.61 4.73 -1.57
N CYS A 98 26.75 5.03 -0.59
CA CYS A 98 27.15 4.96 0.80
C CYS A 98 27.31 3.50 1.28
N SER A 99 28.22 3.28 2.24
CA SER A 99 28.33 1.97 2.90
C SER A 99 27.09 1.69 3.77
N PRO A 100 26.49 0.48 3.64
CA PRO A 100 25.28 0.16 4.39
C PRO A 100 25.54 0.05 5.89
N SER A 101 24.55 0.43 6.69
CA SER A 101 24.55 0.25 8.15
C SER A 101 23.62 -0.91 8.52
N ILE A 102 24.01 -1.75 9.47
CA ILE A 102 23.21 -2.91 9.91
C ILE A 102 21.96 -2.45 10.69
N ALA A 103 22.04 -1.32 11.38
CA ALA A 103 20.94 -0.77 12.17
C ALA A 103 20.73 0.73 11.90
N PRO A 104 19.49 1.22 11.94
CA PRO A 104 19.19 2.65 11.77
C PRO A 104 19.69 3.47 12.97
N ILE A 105 19.73 2.86 14.16
CA ILE A 105 20.22 3.44 15.40
C ILE A 105 20.87 2.38 16.29
N ILE A 106 21.82 2.76 17.15
CA ILE A 106 22.45 1.86 18.14
C ILE A 106 21.94 2.21 19.53
N LYS A 107 21.68 1.18 20.35
CA LYS A 107 21.26 1.32 21.75
C LYS A 107 22.33 2.13 22.52
N GLY A 108 21.92 3.24 23.13
CA GLY A 108 22.81 4.17 23.83
C GLY A 108 23.01 5.52 23.14
N ASN A 109 22.56 5.68 21.88
CA ASN A 109 22.47 7.01 21.26
C ASN A 109 21.49 7.88 22.08
N ARG A 110 22.01 8.92 22.75
CA ARG A 110 21.21 9.89 23.48
C ARG A 110 20.92 11.09 22.58
N PHE A 111 19.65 11.45 22.48
CA PHE A 111 19.20 12.68 21.82
C PHE A 111 18.66 13.62 22.87
N ASN A 112 19.10 14.88 22.81
CA ASN A 112 18.60 15.91 23.68
C ASN A 112 18.73 17.29 23.02
N LEU A 113 18.03 18.27 23.58
CA LEU A 113 18.11 19.66 23.12
C LEU A 113 19.52 20.27 23.20
N ASN A 114 20.47 19.67 23.94
CA ASN A 114 21.85 20.16 23.99
C ASN A 114 22.61 19.94 22.69
N GLN A 115 22.15 19.04 21.81
CA GLN A 115 22.72 18.80 20.48
C GLN A 115 22.22 19.82 19.45
N CYS A 116 21.24 20.65 19.80
CA CYS A 116 20.79 21.74 18.93
C CYS A 116 21.81 22.88 18.91
N PRO A 117 21.97 23.59 17.77
CA PRO A 117 22.83 24.75 17.67
C PRO A 117 22.49 25.82 18.71
N LYS A 118 23.51 26.28 19.45
CA LYS A 118 23.40 27.32 20.49
C LYS A 118 23.99 28.66 20.02
N ASN A 119 24.97 28.61 19.12
CA ASN A 119 25.71 29.79 18.66
C ASN A 119 25.60 29.97 17.14
N ASP A 120 25.85 31.19 16.65
CA ASP A 120 25.83 31.52 15.22
C ASP A 120 26.71 30.64 14.32
N PRO A 121 27.96 30.26 14.68
CA PRO A 121 28.76 29.36 13.84
C PRO A 121 28.12 27.98 13.65
N GLU A 122 27.46 27.43 14.69
CA GLU A 122 26.77 26.14 14.61
C GLU A 122 25.51 26.23 13.73
N ARG A 123 24.80 27.36 13.78
CA ARG A 123 23.64 27.63 12.93
C ARG A 123 24.05 27.81 11.47
N GLU A 124 25.15 28.51 11.20
CA GLU A 124 25.67 28.71 9.85
C GLU A 124 26.14 27.38 9.25
N GLN A 125 26.71 26.46 10.06
CA GLN A 125 27.05 25.11 9.62
C GLN A 125 25.82 24.32 9.12
N MET A 126 24.66 24.52 9.75
CA MET A 126 23.42 23.82 9.42
C MET A 126 22.61 24.48 8.30
N LYS A 127 22.90 25.75 7.97
CA LYS A 127 22.11 26.58 7.04
C LYS A 127 21.89 25.96 5.66
N ASN A 128 22.89 25.27 5.12
CA ASN A 128 22.82 24.64 3.81
C ASN A 128 22.49 23.13 3.87
N ILE A 129 22.20 22.59 5.06
CA ILE A 129 21.87 21.17 5.22
C ILE A 129 20.35 21.00 5.07
N PRO A 130 19.87 20.18 4.11
CA PRO A 130 18.44 20.00 3.83
C PRO A 130 17.79 19.03 4.84
N TYR A 131 17.96 19.28 6.13
CA TYR A 131 17.50 18.40 7.21
C TYR A 131 15.98 18.15 7.13
N ALA A 132 15.20 19.22 6.97
CA ALA A 132 13.76 19.10 6.90
C ALA A 132 13.28 18.23 5.73
N SER A 133 13.99 18.32 4.59
CA SER A 133 13.68 17.55 3.38
C SER A 133 14.00 16.06 3.56
N VAL A 134 15.12 15.73 4.20
CA VAL A 134 15.45 14.31 4.47
C VAL A 134 14.46 13.71 5.45
N VAL A 135 14.12 14.41 6.53
CA VAL A 135 13.17 13.91 7.53
C VAL A 135 11.81 13.69 6.91
N GLY A 136 11.31 14.63 6.09
CA GLY A 136 10.06 14.45 5.35
C GLY A 136 10.08 13.23 4.40
N SER A 137 11.21 12.99 3.74
CA SER A 137 11.37 11.82 2.86
C SER A 137 11.37 10.50 3.65
N LEU A 138 12.06 10.47 4.79
CA LEU A 138 12.06 9.31 5.69
C LEU A 138 10.70 9.09 6.36
N MET A 139 9.97 10.17 6.67
CA MET A 139 8.60 10.12 7.16
C MET A 139 7.65 9.47 6.16
N TYR A 140 7.81 9.77 4.87
CA TYR A 140 7.05 9.08 3.83
C TYR A 140 7.40 7.59 3.79
N ALA A 141 8.68 7.22 3.85
CA ALA A 141 9.07 5.80 3.83
C ALA A 141 8.45 4.99 5.00
N GLN A 142 8.48 5.54 6.23
CA GLN A 142 7.97 4.81 7.40
C GLN A 142 6.45 4.58 7.38
N VAL A 143 5.66 5.49 6.79
CA VAL A 143 4.20 5.44 6.85
C VAL A 143 3.65 4.29 6.01
N TYR A 144 4.32 3.96 4.90
CA TYR A 144 3.79 2.99 3.94
C TYR A 144 4.44 1.60 4.05
N THR A 145 5.77 1.50 4.12
CA THR A 145 6.43 0.18 4.07
C THR A 145 7.62 -0.01 5.02
N ARG A 146 8.20 1.07 5.57
CA ARG A 146 9.41 1.02 6.41
C ARG A 146 9.14 1.30 7.87
N LEU A 147 8.23 0.53 8.49
CA LEU A 147 7.91 0.66 9.92
C LEU A 147 9.13 0.46 10.83
N ASP A 148 10.14 -0.25 10.36
CA ASP A 148 11.40 -0.54 11.06
C ASP A 148 12.28 0.70 11.33
N ILE A 149 12.07 1.80 10.59
CA ILE A 149 12.74 3.08 10.88
C ILE A 149 11.87 4.05 11.68
N ALA A 150 10.64 3.66 12.04
CA ALA A 150 9.66 4.63 12.52
C ALA A 150 10.07 5.33 13.83
N PHE A 151 10.67 4.57 14.74
CA PHE A 151 11.18 5.08 16.01
C PHE A 151 12.21 6.21 15.81
N VAL A 152 13.25 5.97 14.98
CA VAL A 152 14.32 6.96 14.79
C VAL A 152 13.84 8.17 14.00
N VAL A 153 12.92 8.00 13.05
CA VAL A 153 12.33 9.12 12.31
C VAL A 153 11.47 9.98 13.23
N GLY A 154 10.71 9.36 14.14
CA GLY A 154 9.96 10.06 15.17
C GLY A 154 10.85 10.92 16.09
N ILE A 155 12.04 10.43 16.44
CA ILE A 155 13.04 11.21 17.20
C ILE A 155 13.57 12.38 16.36
N LEU A 156 14.00 12.13 15.12
CA LEU A 156 14.55 13.15 14.23
C LEU A 156 13.55 14.28 13.96
N GLY A 157 12.25 13.97 13.86
CA GLY A 157 11.18 14.95 13.69
C GLY A 157 11.07 15.96 14.83
N ARG A 158 11.50 15.62 16.06
CA ARG A 158 11.45 16.53 17.22
C ARG A 158 12.36 17.74 17.08
N TYR A 159 13.42 17.62 16.28
CA TYR A 159 14.44 18.65 16.11
C TYR A 159 14.32 19.41 14.79
N GLN A 160 13.17 19.32 14.12
CA GLN A 160 12.92 19.93 12.81
C GLN A 160 13.13 21.46 12.82
N SER A 161 12.79 22.13 13.92
CA SER A 161 12.87 23.59 14.05
C SER A 161 14.29 24.12 14.29
N ASN A 162 15.15 23.33 14.94
CA ASN A 162 16.53 23.70 15.25
C ASN A 162 17.46 22.47 15.22
N PRO A 163 17.71 21.87 14.03
CA PRO A 163 18.50 20.65 13.93
C PRO A 163 19.99 20.94 14.11
N GLY A 164 20.71 20.04 14.79
CA GLY A 164 22.16 20.08 14.92
C GLY A 164 22.88 19.08 14.04
N ILE A 165 24.21 19.19 14.01
CA ILE A 165 25.05 18.34 13.16
C ILE A 165 24.94 16.85 13.53
N ASP A 166 24.74 16.54 14.81
CA ASP A 166 24.57 15.17 15.28
C ASP A 166 23.23 14.58 14.83
N HIS A 167 22.16 15.38 14.78
CA HIS A 167 20.89 14.96 14.18
C HIS A 167 21.07 14.64 12.70
N TRP A 168 21.82 15.46 11.96
CA TRP A 168 22.14 15.18 10.55
C TRP A 168 22.97 13.91 10.36
N LYS A 169 23.94 13.62 11.24
CA LYS A 169 24.70 12.36 11.20
C LYS A 169 23.77 11.15 11.39
N VAL A 170 22.78 11.25 12.28
CA VAL A 170 21.80 10.18 12.47
C VAL A 170 20.88 10.04 11.26
N ALA A 171 20.37 11.13 10.68
CA ALA A 171 19.60 11.06 9.44
C ALA A 171 20.37 10.36 8.30
N LYS A 172 21.67 10.68 8.15
CA LYS A 172 22.56 9.96 7.22
C LYS A 172 22.72 8.49 7.56
N LYS A 173 22.79 8.13 8.85
CA LYS A 173 22.85 6.73 9.29
C LYS A 173 21.56 5.96 8.94
N VAL A 174 20.39 6.58 9.07
CA VAL A 174 19.12 5.99 8.61
C VAL A 174 19.17 5.72 7.11
N MET A 175 19.66 6.68 6.30
CA MET A 175 19.83 6.47 4.86
C MET A 175 20.84 5.34 4.56
N LYS A 176 21.93 5.21 5.30
CA LYS A 176 22.85 4.06 5.18
C LYS A 176 22.17 2.73 5.51
N TYR A 177 21.29 2.71 6.49
CA TYR A 177 20.51 1.51 6.79
C TYR A 177 19.52 1.18 5.67
N LEU A 178 18.83 2.19 5.13
CA LEU A 178 17.97 2.02 3.95
C LEU A 178 18.74 1.54 2.72
N GLN A 179 19.98 1.98 2.51
CA GLN A 179 20.84 1.50 1.42
C GLN A 179 21.02 -0.03 1.44
N GLY A 180 21.22 -0.61 2.64
CA GLY A 180 21.41 -2.05 2.81
C GLY A 180 20.12 -2.87 2.89
N THR A 181 18.95 -2.21 2.95
CA THR A 181 17.64 -2.85 3.17
C THR A 181 16.58 -2.35 2.18
N LYS A 182 17.00 -1.78 1.05
CA LYS A 182 16.11 -1.11 0.09
C LYS A 182 15.18 -2.10 -0.64
N ASP A 183 15.60 -3.35 -0.71
CA ASP A 183 14.89 -4.50 -1.26
C ASP A 183 13.87 -5.11 -0.27
N TYR A 184 13.88 -4.68 0.99
CA TYR A 184 12.90 -5.13 1.97
C TYR A 184 11.49 -4.64 1.60
N MET A 185 10.51 -5.53 1.73
CA MET A 185 9.12 -5.29 1.34
C MET A 185 8.15 -5.89 2.37
N LEU A 186 6.98 -5.28 2.52
CA LEU A 186 5.92 -5.85 3.33
C LEU A 186 5.23 -6.96 2.53
N MET A 187 5.20 -8.16 3.10
CA MET A 187 4.57 -9.33 2.50
C MET A 187 3.23 -9.59 3.18
N TYR A 188 2.13 -9.47 2.45
CA TYR A 188 0.82 -9.92 2.93
C TYR A 188 0.63 -11.39 2.55
N ARG A 189 0.42 -12.24 3.55
CA ARG A 189 0.18 -13.67 3.37
C ARG A 189 -1.19 -14.02 3.93
N TRP A 190 -1.94 -14.81 3.17
CA TRP A 190 -3.17 -15.42 3.67
C TRP A 190 -2.82 -16.65 4.54
N THR A 191 -3.47 -16.78 5.70
CA THR A 191 -3.31 -17.91 6.61
C THR A 191 -4.69 -18.31 7.12
N ASP A 192 -4.99 -19.61 7.09
CA ASP A 192 -6.20 -20.20 7.69
C ASP A 192 -6.19 -20.10 9.22
N ASN A 193 -4.99 -20.09 9.80
CA ASN A 193 -4.78 -19.94 11.24
C ASN A 193 -4.37 -18.50 11.52
N LEU A 194 -5.33 -17.68 11.94
CA LEU A 194 -5.07 -16.31 12.39
C LEU A 194 -4.47 -16.34 13.80
N GLU A 195 -3.17 -16.58 13.90
CA GLU A 195 -2.41 -16.33 15.13
C GLU A 195 -1.99 -14.86 15.14
N VAL A 196 -2.72 -14.03 15.89
CA VAL A 196 -2.39 -12.60 16.04
C VAL A 196 -1.20 -12.48 16.98
N ILE A 197 -0.01 -12.34 16.41
CA ILE A 197 1.20 -12.06 17.19
C ILE A 197 1.35 -10.54 17.32
N GLY A 198 0.94 -10.01 18.46
CA GLY A 198 1.11 -8.60 18.80
C GLY A 198 2.48 -8.35 19.44
N TYR A 199 3.26 -7.44 18.86
CA TYR A 199 4.47 -6.92 19.49
C TYR A 199 4.19 -5.50 20.01
N SER A 200 4.35 -5.27 21.31
CA SER A 200 4.28 -3.93 21.90
C SER A 200 5.68 -3.40 22.15
N ASN A 201 6.05 -2.33 21.46
CA ASN A 201 7.29 -1.59 21.74
C ASN A 201 6.94 -0.24 22.36
N SER A 202 6.40 -0.28 23.58
CA SER A 202 6.10 0.91 24.37
C SER A 202 7.27 1.23 25.28
N ASP A 203 8.09 2.21 24.92
CA ASP A 203 9.15 2.77 25.76
C ASP A 203 8.81 4.19 26.22
N TYR A 204 8.01 4.28 27.28
CA TYR A 204 7.70 5.56 27.95
C TYR A 204 8.95 6.32 28.43
N ALA A 205 10.11 5.64 28.56
CA ALA A 205 11.35 6.17 29.11
C ALA A 205 12.40 6.62 28.07
N GLY A 206 12.10 6.62 26.77
CA GLY A 206 13.07 6.99 25.73
C GLY A 206 13.35 8.49 25.59
N TYR A 207 12.53 9.36 26.19
CA TYR A 207 12.67 10.81 26.06
C TYR A 207 13.31 11.43 27.31
N ILE A 208 14.62 11.69 27.20
CA ILE A 208 15.44 12.25 28.29
C ILE A 208 14.98 13.68 28.64
N ASP A 209 14.53 14.47 27.66
CA ASP A 209 14.15 15.86 27.88
C ASP A 209 12.77 16.04 28.58
N SER A 210 11.96 14.98 28.73
CA SER A 210 10.71 15.02 29.52
C SER A 210 10.82 14.41 30.91
N GLN A 211 11.97 13.85 31.30
CA GLN A 211 12.19 13.46 32.70
C GLN A 211 12.35 14.74 33.53
N LYS A 212 11.26 15.17 34.16
CA LYS A 212 11.29 16.13 35.27
C LYS A 212 11.65 15.41 36.56
#